data_AF-A0A227J566-F1
#
_entry.id   AF-A0A227J566-F1
#
_cell.length_a   1.000
_cell.length_b   1.000
_cell.length_c   1.000
_cell.angle_alpha   90.00
_cell.angle_beta   90.00
_cell.angle_gamma   90.00
#
_symmetry.space_group_name_H-M   'P 1'
#
loop_
_entity.id
_entity.type
_entity.pdbx_description
1 polymer ?
#
loop_
_entity_poly.entity_id
_entity_poly.type
_entity_poly.pdbx_seq_one_letter_code
_entity_poly.pdbx_strand_id
1 'polypeptide(L)'
;MSEKALTLKQSGVRWLWLAIVIFLADIGIKYVVMNNMGYGWANRIEILPFFNLLYVHNYGAAFSFLSDQAGWQRWLFTGIAFVVTGLLT
;
A
#
# COMPACT_ATOMS: atom_id res chain seq x y z
N MET A 1 -33.36 19.82 16.22
CA MET A 1 -33.13 18.37 16.39
C MET A 1 -31.75 18.21 17.00
N SER A 2 -31.62 17.47 18.12
CA SER A 2 -30.31 17.18 18.70
C SER A 2 -29.68 16.04 17.91
N GLU A 3 -28.59 16.31 17.19
CA GLU A 3 -27.82 15.26 16.54
C GLU A 3 -27.15 14.40 17.61
N LYS A 4 -27.50 13.12 17.65
CA LYS A 4 -26.80 12.16 18.49
C LYS A 4 -25.47 11.82 17.83
N ALA A 5 -24.38 12.00 18.56
CA ALA A 5 -23.07 11.52 18.16
C ALA A 5 -23.10 9.99 17.92
N LEU A 6 -22.42 9.54 16.87
CA LEU A 6 -22.25 8.13 16.57
C LEU A 6 -21.41 7.46 17.66
N THR A 7 -21.83 6.27 18.11
CA THR A 7 -21.02 5.46 19.03
C THR A 7 -19.87 4.78 18.28
N LEU A 8 -18.81 4.35 19.00
CA LEU A 8 -17.69 3.60 18.40
C LEU A 8 -18.15 2.37 17.60
N LYS A 9 -19.19 1.66 18.08
CA LYS A 9 -19.74 0.49 17.37
C LYS A 9 -20.44 0.86 16.07
N GLN A 10 -20.94 2.09 15.94
CA GLN A 10 -21.62 2.61 14.75
C GLN A 10 -20.66 3.35 13.80
N SER A 11 -19.45 3.68 14.27
CA SER A 11 -18.41 4.34 13.49
C SER A 11 -17.45 3.35 12.83
N GLY A 12 -16.86 3.75 11.70
CA GLY A 12 -15.78 3.02 11.02
C GLY A 12 -14.50 2.91 11.86
N VAL A 13 -14.32 3.75 12.89
CA VAL A 13 -13.16 3.76 13.79
C VAL A 13 -12.90 2.38 14.42
N ARG A 14 -13.96 1.59 14.69
CA ARG A 14 -13.83 0.22 15.22
C ARG A 14 -13.02 -0.71 14.32
N TRP A 15 -12.79 -0.35 13.05
CA TRP A 15 -12.06 -1.15 12.07
C TRP A 15 -10.60 -0.71 11.91
N LEU A 16 -10.14 0.35 12.58
CA LEU A 16 -8.74 0.81 12.45
C LEU A 16 -7.71 -0.24 12.86
N TRP A 17 -8.06 -1.20 13.73
CA TRP A 17 -7.17 -2.31 14.05
C TRP A 17 -6.84 -3.18 12.83
N LEU A 18 -7.74 -3.31 11.85
CA LEU A 18 -7.46 -4.01 10.59
C LEU A 18 -6.37 -3.29 9.79
N ALA A 19 -6.36 -1.95 9.80
CA ALA A 19 -5.32 -1.17 9.12
C ALA A 19 -3.93 -1.49 9.69
N ILE A 20 -3.84 -1.64 11.02
CA ILE A 20 -2.58 -2.03 11.69
C ILE A 20 -2.17 -3.45 11.26
N VAL A 21 -3.10 -4.41 11.27
CA VAL A 21 -2.82 -5.79 10.85
C VAL A 21 -2.34 -5.84 9.40
N ILE A 22 -3.02 -5.13 8.50
CA ILE A 22 -2.65 -5.08 7.07
C ILE A 22 -1.29 -4.40 6.88
N PHE A 23 -1.01 -3.31 7.61
CA PHE A 23 0.28 -2.63 7.56
C PHE A 23 1.45 -3.54 7.97
N LEU A 24 1.28 -4.27 9.08
CA LEU A 24 2.30 -5.21 9.55
C LEU A 24 2.48 -6.38 8.56
N ALA A 25 1.38 -6.89 8.00
CA ALA A 25 1.44 -7.95 6.99
C ALA A 25 2.14 -7.47 5.70
N ASP A 26 1.83 -6.27 5.21
CA ASP A 26 2.44 -5.69 4.01
C ASP A 26 3.97 -5.55 4.17
N ILE A 27 4.43 -4.98 5.29
CA ILE A 27 5.87 -4.83 5.57
C ILE A 27 6.52 -6.21 5.77
N GLY A 28 5.88 -7.10 6.53
CA GLY A 28 6.40 -8.43 6.81
C GLY A 28 6.57 -9.25 5.53
N ILE A 29 5.58 -9.24 4.65
CA ILE A 29 5.64 -9.94 3.35
C ILE A 29 6.76 -9.36 2.49
N LYS A 30 6.88 -8.02 2.40
CA LYS A 30 7.98 -7.38 1.64
C LYS A 30 9.34 -7.79 2.18
N TYR A 31 9.51 -7.82 3.51
CA TYR A 31 10.76 -8.25 4.12
C TYR A 31 11.10 -9.70 3.80
N VAL A 32 10.11 -10.61 3.85
CA VAL A 32 10.29 -12.01 3.43
C VAL A 32 10.69 -12.09 1.95
N VAL A 33 10.01 -11.36 1.07
CA VAL A 33 10.32 -11.33 -0.37
C VAL A 33 11.75 -10.84 -0.61
N MET A 34 12.14 -9.72 -0.01
CA MET A 34 13.48 -9.13 -0.18
C MET A 34 14.62 -10.06 0.25
N ASN A 35 14.38 -10.92 1.25
CA ASN A 35 15.39 -11.82 1.78
C ASN A 35 15.41 -13.19 1.08
N ASN A 36 14.34 -13.58 0.38
CA ASN A 36 14.18 -14.95 -0.13
C ASN A 36 13.97 -15.04 -1.65
N MET A 37 13.70 -13.92 -2.34
CA MET A 37 13.47 -13.91 -3.79
C MET A 37 14.56 -13.13 -4.51
N GLY A 38 14.99 -13.63 -5.68
CA GLY A 38 15.84 -12.88 -6.59
C GLY A 38 15.08 -11.76 -7.29
N TYR A 39 15.79 -10.67 -7.62
CA TYR A 39 15.20 -9.50 -8.27
C TYR A 39 14.89 -9.74 -9.76
N GLY A 40 13.75 -9.26 -10.24
CA GLY A 40 13.41 -9.22 -11.66
C GLY A 40 12.86 -10.52 -12.28
N TRP A 41 12.46 -10.44 -13.54
CA TRP A 41 11.65 -11.47 -14.23
C TRP A 41 12.30 -12.85 -14.32
N ALA A 42 13.63 -12.88 -14.46
CA ALA A 42 14.39 -14.14 -14.51
C ALA A 42 14.25 -14.96 -13.22
N ASN A 43 13.94 -14.31 -12.10
CA ASN A 43 13.84 -14.91 -10.77
C ASN A 43 12.40 -15.08 -10.27
N ARG A 44 11.40 -14.95 -11.15
CA ARG A 44 9.99 -15.09 -10.79
C ARG A 44 9.68 -16.52 -10.31
N ILE A 45 8.74 -16.64 -9.38
CA ILE A 45 8.20 -17.94 -8.97
C ILE A 45 6.84 -18.10 -9.66
N GLU A 46 6.77 -19.07 -10.57
CA GLU A 46 5.52 -19.41 -11.27
C GLU A 46 4.65 -20.27 -10.35
N ILE A 47 3.44 -19.79 -10.04
CA ILE A 47 2.47 -20.53 -9.20
C ILE A 47 1.40 -21.16 -10.08
N LEU A 48 0.90 -20.41 -11.07
CA LEU A 48 -0.06 -20.87 -12.08
C LEU A 48 0.37 -20.35 -13.45
N PRO A 49 -0.13 -20.93 -14.56
CA PRO A 49 0.22 -20.48 -15.93
C PRO A 49 -0.06 -18.98 -16.21
N PHE A 50 -0.90 -18.33 -15.41
CA PHE A 50 -1.24 -16.91 -15.50
C PHE A 50 -0.84 -16.09 -14.26
N PHE A 51 -0.18 -16.70 -13.26
CA PHE A 51 0.13 -16.04 -11.99
C PHE A 51 1.55 -16.35 -11.51
N ASN A 52 2.35 -15.29 -11.38
CA ASN A 52 3.73 -15.34 -10.93
C ASN A 52 3.93 -14.41 -9.72
N LEU A 53 4.76 -14.82 -8.77
CA LEU A 53 5.33 -13.91 -7.79
C LEU A 53 6.61 -13.29 -8.36
N LEU A 54 6.67 -11.97 -8.33
CA LEU A 54 7.78 -11.20 -8.90
C LEU A 54 8.27 -10.16 -7.91
N TYR A 55 9.57 -10.18 -7.61
CA TYR A 55 10.21 -9.15 -6.81
C TYR A 55 10.73 -8.02 -7.72
N VAL A 56 10.10 -6.86 -7.63
CA VAL A 56 10.48 -5.62 -8.34
C VAL A 56 10.27 -4.40 -7.44
N HIS A 57 11.04 -3.34 -7.69
CA HIS A 57 10.84 -2.03 -7.07
C HIS A 57 10.00 -1.14 -7.98
N ASN A 58 8.91 -0.59 -7.46
CA ASN A 58 8.07 0.35 -8.19
C ASN A 58 8.44 1.79 -7.81
N TYR A 59 9.17 2.49 -8.67
CA TYR A 59 9.54 3.90 -8.50
C TYR A 59 8.49 4.88 -9.05
N GLY A 60 7.27 4.41 -9.35
CA GLY A 60 6.21 5.22 -9.97
C GLY A 60 6.12 5.05 -11.49
N ALA A 61 6.33 3.83 -11.99
CA ALA A 61 6.35 3.53 -13.43
C ALA A 61 5.06 3.89 -14.18
N ALA A 62 3.91 3.93 -13.48
CA ALA A 62 2.62 4.33 -14.04
C ALA A 62 2.55 5.83 -14.42
N PHE A 63 3.46 6.66 -13.90
CA PHE A 63 3.52 8.10 -14.16
C PHE A 63 4.70 8.46 -15.05
N SER A 64 4.95 7.67 -16.09
CA SER A 64 6.11 7.75 -16.99
C SER A 64 6.38 9.15 -17.57
N PHE A 65 5.36 10.00 -17.75
CA PHE A 65 5.54 11.41 -18.15
C PHE A 65 6.42 12.23 -17.17
N LEU A 66 6.49 11.82 -15.90
CA LEU A 66 7.28 12.46 -14.86
C LEU A 66 8.36 11.51 -14.29
N SER A 67 8.67 10.39 -14.96
CA SER A 67 9.66 9.42 -14.44
C SER A 67 11.07 9.99 -14.35
N ASP A 68 11.41 10.95 -15.21
CA ASP A 68 12.73 11.59 -15.25
C ASP A 68 12.93 12.60 -14.11
N GLN A 69 11.86 12.96 -13.41
CA GLN A 69 11.92 13.78 -12.21
C GLN A 69 11.95 12.85 -11.00
N ALA A 70 13.11 12.75 -10.34
CA ALA A 70 13.27 11.87 -9.20
C ALA A 70 12.56 12.42 -7.95
N GLY A 71 11.77 11.58 -7.28
CA GLY A 71 11.37 11.78 -5.88
C GLY A 71 10.09 12.57 -5.62
N TRP A 72 9.48 13.20 -6.63
CA TRP A 72 8.18 13.90 -6.45
C TRP A 72 7.05 12.92 -6.07
N GLN A 73 7.12 11.68 -6.57
CA GLN A 73 6.13 10.62 -6.31
C GLN A 73 5.96 10.40 -4.81
N ARG A 74 7.08 10.36 -4.09
CA ARG A 74 7.10 10.13 -2.64
C ARG A 74 6.27 11.20 -1.92
N TRP A 75 6.53 12.48 -2.22
CA TRP A 75 5.88 13.58 -1.51
C TRP A 75 4.41 13.74 -1.94
N LEU A 76 4.12 13.62 -3.24
CA LEU A 76 2.75 13.71 -3.74
C LEU A 76 1.88 12.58 -3.17
N PHE A 77 2.30 11.32 -3.27
CA PHE A 77 1.50 10.19 -2.78
C PHE A 77 1.38 10.17 -1.27
N THR A 78 2.41 10.61 -0.53
CA THR A 78 2.30 10.79 0.92
C THR A 78 1.26 11.85 1.26
N GLY A 79 1.26 12.99 0.56
CA GLY A 79 0.26 14.05 0.73
C GLY A 79 -1.16 13.58 0.44
N ILE A 80 -1.37 12.89 -0.68
CA ILE A 80 -2.68 12.31 -1.04
C ILE A 80 -3.14 11.32 0.04
N ALA A 81 -2.25 10.45 0.53
CA ALA A 81 -2.58 9.49 1.58
C ALA A 81 -3.09 10.19 2.86
N PHE A 82 -2.43 11.26 3.30
CA PHE A 82 -2.91 12.04 4.45
C PHE A 82 -4.26 12.71 4.20
N VAL A 83 -4.47 13.32 3.03
CA VAL A 83 -5.74 13.98 2.69
C VAL A 83 -6.89 12.98 2.69
N VAL A 84 -6.73 11.85 1.99
CA VAL A 84 -7.77 10.82 1.93
C VAL A 84 -8.03 10.22 3.30
N THR A 85 -6.98 9.97 4.09
CA THR A 85 -7.14 9.43 5.45
C THR A 85 -7.93 10.40 6.34
N GLY A 86 -7.60 11.69 6.31
CA GLY A 86 -8.33 12.73 7.06
C GLY A 86 -9.80 12.87 6.63
N LEU A 87 -10.11 12.66 5.34
CA LEU A 87 -11.49 12.66 4.83
C LEU A 87 -12.30 11.41 5.22
N LEU A 88 -11.63 10.28 5.52
CA LEU A 88 -12.28 9.02 5.87
C LEU A 88 -12.59 8.88 7.37
N THR A 89 -11.90 9.65 8.22
CA THR A 89 -12.13 9.75 9.68
C THR A 89 -13.26 10.70 10.03
#